data_AF-A0A6V7VYP5-F1
#
_entry.id   AF-A0A6V7VYP5-F1
#
_cell.length_a   1.000
_cell.length_b   1.000
_cell.length_c   1.000
_cell.angle_alpha   90.00
_cell.angle_beta   90.00
_cell.angle_gamma   90.00
#
_symmetry.space_group_name_H-M   'P 1'
#
loop_
_entity.id
_entity.type
_entity.pdbx_description
1 polymer ?
#
loop_
_entity_poly.entity_id
_entity_poly.type
_entity_poly.pdbx_seq_one_letter_code
_entity_poly.pdbx_strand_id
1 'polypeptide(L)'
;MKAYIEAGASGVHFEDQLGSEKKCGHMGGKVLIPTAQHIRHLNAARLAADVCGVPTIIVARTDAESARLITSDIDERDHPFIDKHAGRTAEGFYRLREDNAIQSCIERAKSYAPYCDLIWMETSHPTLTDAREFSEGVRKEFPDKLFAYNCSPSFNWRQHLRPSDMEKFQRELGAMGFKYQFITLAGFHTNNFSVF
;
A
#
# COMPACT_ATOMS: atom_id res chain seq x y z
N MET A 1 -14.73 -5.71 -7.76
CA MET A 1 -14.89 -6.82 -6.81
C MET A 1 -15.72 -7.97 -7.37
N LYS A 2 -17.03 -7.80 -7.67
CA LYS A 2 -17.87 -8.89 -8.23
C LYS A 2 -17.27 -9.61 -9.43
N ALA A 3 -16.77 -8.87 -10.42
CA ALA A 3 -16.10 -9.46 -11.59
C ALA A 3 -14.88 -10.33 -11.21
N TYR A 4 -14.12 -9.95 -10.18
CA TYR A 4 -13.01 -10.77 -9.69
C TYR A 4 -13.50 -12.03 -8.98
N ILE A 5 -14.59 -11.93 -8.21
CA ILE A 5 -15.24 -13.08 -7.57
C ILE A 5 -15.73 -14.07 -8.63
N GLU A 6 -16.46 -13.58 -9.64
CA GLU A 6 -16.97 -14.38 -10.77
C GLU A 6 -15.83 -15.06 -11.55
N ALA A 7 -14.68 -14.39 -11.67
CA ALA A 7 -13.47 -14.93 -12.29
C ALA A 7 -12.68 -15.89 -11.38
N GLY A 8 -13.08 -16.11 -10.12
CA GLY A 8 -12.44 -17.05 -9.20
C GLY A 8 -11.26 -16.50 -8.39
N ALA A 9 -11.15 -15.18 -8.23
CA ALA A 9 -10.09 -14.58 -7.42
C ALA A 9 -10.30 -14.84 -5.92
N SER A 10 -9.29 -15.39 -5.24
CA SER A 10 -9.31 -15.63 -3.78
C SER A 10 -9.14 -14.35 -2.95
N GLY A 11 -8.54 -13.31 -3.52
CA GLY A 11 -8.34 -12.03 -2.86
C GLY A 11 -8.10 -10.90 -3.84
N VAL A 12 -8.43 -9.68 -3.43
CA VAL A 12 -8.29 -8.46 -4.24
C VAL A 12 -7.70 -7.36 -3.38
N HIS A 13 -6.71 -6.63 -3.92
CA HIS A 13 -6.17 -5.45 -3.27
C HIS A 13 -6.78 -4.18 -3.85
N PHE A 14 -6.95 -3.16 -3.00
CA PHE A 14 -7.37 -1.82 -3.37
C PHE A 14 -6.37 -0.82 -2.79
N GLU A 15 -6.08 0.26 -3.51
CA GLU A 15 -5.13 1.28 -3.07
C GLU A 15 -5.79 2.65 -2.86
N ASP A 16 -5.18 3.49 -2.03
CA ASP A 16 -5.67 4.83 -1.66
C ASP A 16 -5.21 5.94 -2.60
N GLN A 17 -5.00 5.61 -3.88
CA GLN A 17 -4.77 6.59 -4.95
C GLN A 17 -6.08 7.07 -5.59
N LEU A 18 -6.04 8.27 -6.17
CA LEU A 18 -7.08 8.79 -7.04
C LEU A 18 -7.14 7.97 -8.34
N GLY A 19 -8.28 7.36 -8.63
CA GLY A 19 -8.43 6.47 -9.80
C GLY A 19 -8.11 7.12 -11.15
N SER A 20 -8.41 8.41 -11.34
CA SER A 20 -8.11 9.14 -12.58
C SER A 20 -6.63 9.48 -12.75
N GLU A 21 -5.84 9.45 -11.67
CA GLU A 21 -4.40 9.78 -11.67
C GLU A 21 -3.53 8.65 -11.10
N LYS A 22 -4.03 7.42 -11.14
CA LYS A 22 -3.33 6.24 -10.63
C LYS A 22 -1.98 6.08 -11.32
N LYS A 23 -0.91 5.89 -10.55
CA LYS A 23 0.43 5.54 -11.04
C LYS A 23 0.94 4.24 -10.42
N CYS A 24 2.01 3.67 -10.99
CA CYS A 24 2.77 2.62 -10.32
C CYS A 24 3.29 3.15 -8.97
N GLY A 25 3.34 2.31 -7.92
CA GLY A 25 3.80 2.75 -6.60
C GLY A 25 5.22 3.29 -6.57
N HIS A 26 6.04 2.95 -7.56
CA HIS A 26 7.43 3.38 -7.71
C HIS A 26 7.59 4.56 -8.69
N MET A 27 6.50 5.21 -9.08
CA MET A 27 6.49 6.41 -9.92
C MET A 27 6.15 7.65 -9.08
N GLY A 28 6.67 8.80 -9.50
CA GLY A 28 6.27 10.10 -8.95
C GLY A 28 4.86 10.51 -9.39
N GLY A 29 4.34 11.57 -8.77
CA GLY A 29 3.05 12.16 -9.14
C GLY A 29 1.81 11.39 -8.65
N LYS A 30 1.97 10.50 -7.65
CA LYS A 30 0.84 9.84 -7.00
C LYS A 30 0.00 10.84 -6.23
N VAL A 31 -1.33 10.73 -6.38
CA VAL A 31 -2.32 11.55 -5.68
C VAL A 31 -3.17 10.66 -4.78
N LEU A 32 -3.15 10.92 -3.48
CA LEU A 32 -3.98 10.19 -2.52
C LEU A 32 -5.43 10.68 -2.52
N ILE A 33 -6.34 9.78 -2.19
CA ILE A 33 -7.69 10.13 -1.74
C ILE A 33 -7.73 10.30 -0.21
N PRO A 34 -8.75 10.99 0.34
CA PRO A 34 -8.91 11.11 1.78
C PRO A 34 -9.09 9.73 2.42
N THR A 35 -8.62 9.58 3.65
CA THR A 35 -8.67 8.31 4.40
C THR A 35 -10.08 7.71 4.42
N ALA A 36 -11.12 8.52 4.67
CA ALA A 36 -12.52 8.10 4.64
C ALA A 36 -12.97 7.57 3.27
N GLN A 37 -12.44 8.13 2.16
CA GLN A 37 -12.82 7.65 0.84
C GLN A 37 -12.27 6.26 0.57
N HIS A 38 -11.03 5.96 0.96
CA HIS A 38 -10.50 4.62 0.81
C HIS A 38 -11.25 3.60 1.68
N ILE A 39 -11.63 3.96 2.91
CA ILE A 39 -12.51 3.13 3.76
C ILE A 39 -13.84 2.81 3.06
N ARG A 40 -14.43 3.77 2.33
CA ARG A 40 -15.63 3.50 1.53
C ARG A 40 -15.38 2.48 0.42
N HIS A 41 -14.22 2.52 -0.24
CA HIS A 41 -13.85 1.53 -1.25
C HIS A 41 -13.69 0.12 -0.65
N LEU A 42 -13.05 0.01 0.53
CA LEU A 42 -12.89 -1.25 1.24
C LEU A 42 -14.25 -1.84 1.67
N ASN A 43 -15.15 -1.00 2.22
CA ASN A 43 -16.50 -1.43 2.56
C ASN A 43 -17.31 -1.85 1.32
N ALA A 44 -17.18 -1.14 0.20
CA ALA A 44 -17.83 -1.53 -1.05
C ALA A 44 -17.31 -2.88 -1.57
N ALA A 45 -16.02 -3.17 -1.39
CA ALA A 45 -15.44 -4.47 -1.70
C ALA A 45 -15.99 -5.57 -0.78
N ARG A 46 -16.11 -5.32 0.53
CA ARG A 46 -16.72 -6.28 1.47
C ARG A 46 -18.18 -6.54 1.14
N LEU A 47 -18.98 -5.48 0.90
CA LEU A 47 -20.37 -5.63 0.48
C LEU A 47 -20.51 -6.48 -0.78
N ALA A 48 -19.62 -6.31 -1.76
CA ALA A 48 -19.63 -7.14 -2.96
C ALA A 48 -19.32 -8.63 -2.66
N ALA A 49 -18.42 -8.92 -1.72
CA ALA A 49 -18.13 -10.28 -1.29
C ALA A 49 -19.33 -10.89 -0.53
N ASP A 50 -19.94 -10.12 0.37
CA ASP A 50 -21.08 -10.54 1.18
C ASP A 50 -22.31 -10.83 0.30
N VAL A 51 -22.61 -9.96 -0.67
CA VAL A 51 -23.71 -10.16 -1.65
C VAL A 51 -23.47 -11.41 -2.51
N CYS A 52 -22.21 -11.71 -2.84
CA CYS A 52 -21.84 -12.93 -3.55
C CYS A 52 -21.76 -14.17 -2.64
N GLY A 53 -21.89 -14.01 -1.31
CA GLY A 53 -21.83 -15.11 -0.35
C GLY A 53 -20.46 -15.79 -0.25
N VAL A 54 -19.37 -15.05 -0.47
CA VAL A 54 -18.00 -15.62 -0.50
C VAL A 54 -17.04 -14.89 0.47
N PRO A 55 -16.11 -15.61 1.11
CA PRO A 55 -15.15 -15.03 2.05
C PRO A 55 -13.90 -14.49 1.32
N THR A 56 -14.07 -13.71 0.26
CA THR A 56 -12.92 -13.18 -0.51
C THR A 56 -12.06 -12.26 0.37
N ILE A 57 -10.74 -12.45 0.28
CA ILE A 57 -9.73 -11.68 1.01
C ILE A 57 -9.63 -10.26 0.43
N ILE A 58 -9.63 -9.26 1.31
CA ILE A 58 -9.44 -7.84 0.95
C ILE A 58 -8.09 -7.37 1.49
N VAL A 59 -7.27 -6.82 0.60
CA VAL A 59 -5.98 -6.21 0.95
C VAL A 59 -6.06 -4.69 0.78
N ALA A 60 -5.86 -3.94 1.86
CA ALA A 60 -5.76 -2.47 1.78
C ALA A 60 -4.31 -2.07 1.49
N ARG A 61 -4.08 -1.36 0.39
CA ARG A 61 -2.78 -0.81 0.02
C ARG A 61 -2.77 0.69 0.30
N THR A 62 -1.71 1.17 0.94
CA THR A 62 -1.43 2.61 1.00
C THR A 62 -0.20 2.98 0.19
N ASP A 63 -0.30 4.08 -0.57
CA ASP A 63 0.78 4.67 -1.36
C ASP A 63 1.39 5.93 -0.71
N ALA A 64 1.05 6.19 0.55
CA ALA A 64 1.37 7.43 1.26
C ALA A 64 2.88 7.67 1.51
N GLU A 65 3.72 6.65 1.40
CA GLU A 65 5.17 6.76 1.63
C GLU A 65 5.84 7.72 0.64
N SER A 66 5.48 7.61 -0.64
CA SER A 66 6.06 8.41 -1.74
C SER A 66 5.06 9.31 -2.44
N ALA A 67 3.76 9.24 -2.08
CA ALA A 67 2.80 10.22 -2.56
C ALA A 67 3.11 11.61 -2.01
N ARG A 68 2.91 12.64 -2.85
CA ARG A 68 3.17 14.05 -2.51
C ARG A 68 1.94 14.92 -2.63
N LEU A 69 0.82 14.34 -3.02
CA LEU A 69 -0.43 15.04 -3.28
C LEU A 69 -1.59 14.31 -2.64
N ILE A 70 -2.60 15.04 -2.19
CA ILE A 70 -3.90 14.52 -1.76
C ILE A 70 -5.01 15.39 -2.36
N THR A 71 -6.11 14.74 -2.74
CA THR A 71 -7.23 15.41 -3.43
C THR A 71 -7.95 16.46 -2.59
N SER A 72 -8.11 16.22 -1.29
CA SER A 72 -8.88 17.08 -0.39
C SER A 72 -8.41 16.91 1.05
N ASP A 73 -8.52 17.99 1.82
CA ASP A 73 -8.31 18.04 3.27
C ASP A 73 -9.61 17.81 4.08
N ILE A 74 -10.66 17.24 3.48
CA ILE A 74 -11.96 17.07 4.15
C ILE A 74 -11.93 16.11 5.35
N ASP A 75 -10.92 15.25 5.43
CA ASP A 75 -10.76 14.28 6.52
C ASP A 75 -9.70 14.77 7.52
N GLU A 76 -10.12 15.02 8.76
CA GLU A 76 -9.24 15.53 9.82
C GLU A 76 -8.04 14.64 10.11
N ARG A 77 -8.15 13.33 9.84
CA ARG A 77 -7.04 12.38 9.99
C ARG A 77 -5.88 12.65 9.04
N ASP A 78 -6.16 13.30 7.91
CA ASP A 78 -5.15 13.63 6.89
C ASP A 78 -4.46 14.98 7.20
N HIS A 79 -5.05 15.84 8.04
CA HIS A 79 -4.54 17.18 8.34
C HIS A 79 -3.10 17.22 8.87
N PRO A 80 -2.65 16.29 9.75
CA PRO A 80 -1.27 16.31 10.26
C PRO A 80 -0.20 16.13 9.17
N PHE A 81 -0.58 15.57 8.01
CA PHE A 81 0.31 15.20 6.91
C PHE A 81 0.27 16.19 5.74
N ILE A 82 -0.64 17.16 5.77
CA ILE A 82 -0.77 18.19 4.73
C ILE A 82 0.15 19.38 5.06
N ASP A 83 0.92 19.82 4.07
CA ASP A 83 1.66 21.07 4.15
C ASP A 83 0.71 22.25 3.92
N LYS A 84 0.29 22.89 5.02
CA LYS A 84 -0.61 24.04 4.99
C LYS A 84 0.01 25.30 4.39
N HIS A 85 1.34 25.35 4.25
CA HIS A 85 2.07 26.52 3.74
C HIS A 85 2.40 26.41 2.25
N ALA A 86 2.49 25.20 1.71
CA ALA A 86 2.86 24.97 0.31
C ALA A 86 1.74 25.25 -0.72
N GLY A 87 0.55 25.64 -0.26
CA GLY A 87 -0.61 25.91 -1.12
C GLY A 87 -1.09 24.68 -1.88
N ARG A 88 -1.86 24.90 -2.94
CA ARG A 88 -2.41 23.83 -3.80
C ARG A 88 -1.75 23.84 -5.18
N THR A 89 -1.80 22.71 -5.88
CA THR A 89 -1.41 22.64 -7.30
C THR A 89 -2.44 23.36 -8.20
N ALA A 90 -2.15 23.52 -9.49
CA ALA A 90 -3.07 24.15 -10.44
C ALA A 90 -4.38 23.36 -10.61
N GLU A 91 -4.31 22.04 -10.47
CA GLU A 91 -5.43 21.10 -10.46
C GLU A 91 -6.23 21.13 -9.15
N GLY A 92 -5.71 21.83 -8.13
CA GLY A 92 -6.36 21.99 -6.82
C GLY A 92 -5.95 20.96 -5.77
N PHE A 93 -4.92 20.13 -6.00
CA PHE A 93 -4.46 19.16 -5.02
C PHE A 93 -3.68 19.80 -3.88
N TYR A 94 -3.86 19.28 -2.66
CA TYR A 94 -3.05 19.65 -1.50
C TYR A 94 -1.72 18.91 -1.54
N ARG A 95 -0.69 19.51 -0.95
CA ARG A 95 0.65 18.94 -0.88
C ARG A 95 0.85 18.20 0.44
N LEU A 96 1.44 17.02 0.37
CA LEU A 96 1.77 16.21 1.55
C LEU A 96 3.22 16.47 1.96
N ARG A 97 3.46 16.42 3.27
CA ARG A 97 4.78 16.49 3.88
C ARG A 97 5.55 15.18 3.67
N GLU A 98 6.86 15.30 3.47
CA GLU A 98 7.74 14.13 3.29
C GLU A 98 8.30 13.62 4.61
N ASP A 99 8.49 14.51 5.59
CA ASP A 99 9.22 14.24 6.83
C ASP A 99 8.46 13.33 7.81
N ASN A 100 7.18 13.05 7.55
CA ASN A 100 6.35 12.15 8.34
C ASN A 100 5.62 11.09 7.49
N ALA A 101 6.18 10.73 6.33
CA ALA A 101 5.53 9.83 5.37
C ALA A 101 5.24 8.42 5.94
N ILE A 102 6.18 7.80 6.67
CA ILE A 102 5.95 6.50 7.32
C ILE A 102 4.84 6.59 8.38
N GLN A 103 4.81 7.67 9.16
CA GLN A 103 3.74 7.91 10.12
C GLN A 103 2.38 8.04 9.42
N SER A 104 2.32 8.70 8.26
CA SER A 104 1.12 8.78 7.42
C SER A 104 0.64 7.39 7.00
N CYS A 105 1.56 6.54 6.55
CA CYS A 105 1.24 5.15 6.22
C CYS A 105 0.68 4.38 7.42
N ILE A 106 1.29 4.52 8.60
CA ILE A 106 0.86 3.82 9.82
C ILE A 106 -0.55 4.27 10.23
N GLU A 107 -0.84 5.57 10.26
CA GLU A 107 -2.17 6.08 10.65
C GLU A 107 -3.26 5.73 9.64
N ARG A 108 -2.94 5.75 8.34
CA ARG A 108 -3.82 5.24 7.29
C ARG A 108 -4.07 3.74 7.45
N ALA A 109 -3.02 2.95 7.66
CA ALA A 109 -3.13 1.52 7.88
C ALA A 109 -4.00 1.17 9.11
N LYS A 110 -3.83 1.86 10.23
CA LYS A 110 -4.70 1.71 11.41
C LYS A 110 -6.16 2.02 11.07
N SER A 111 -6.40 3.10 10.32
CA SER A 111 -7.74 3.48 9.87
C SER A 111 -8.37 2.43 8.94
N TYR A 112 -7.57 1.73 8.13
CA TYR A 112 -8.03 0.70 7.19
C TYR A 112 -8.19 -0.68 7.85
N ALA A 113 -7.45 -0.95 8.93
CA ALA A 113 -7.35 -2.25 9.57
C ALA A 113 -8.70 -2.93 9.85
N PRO A 114 -9.77 -2.25 10.33
CA PRO A 114 -11.06 -2.91 10.57
C PRO A 114 -11.79 -3.38 9.29
N TYR A 115 -11.37 -2.88 8.12
CA TYR A 115 -12.08 -3.04 6.84
C TYR A 115 -11.33 -3.94 5.85
N CYS A 116 -10.20 -4.52 6.24
CA CYS A 116 -9.39 -5.39 5.39
C CYS A 116 -8.76 -6.55 6.18
N ASP A 117 -8.46 -7.62 5.45
CA ASP A 117 -7.86 -8.83 5.98
C ASP A 117 -6.32 -8.67 6.07
N LEU A 118 -5.70 -8.05 5.06
CA LEU A 118 -4.27 -7.72 5.04
C LEU A 118 -4.04 -6.24 4.72
N ILE A 119 -2.91 -5.70 5.17
CA ILE A 119 -2.46 -4.35 4.82
C ILE A 119 -1.11 -4.40 4.09
N TRP A 120 -0.96 -3.57 3.07
CA TRP A 120 0.26 -3.40 2.29
C TRP A 120 0.64 -1.91 2.25
N MET A 121 1.85 -1.58 2.68
CA MET A 121 2.47 -0.27 2.42
C MET A 121 3.47 -0.42 1.27
N GLU A 122 3.34 0.39 0.22
CA GLU A 122 4.41 0.49 -0.77
C GLU A 122 5.62 1.22 -0.19
N THR A 123 6.81 0.84 -0.65
CA THR A 123 8.08 1.43 -0.21
C THR A 123 8.90 1.88 -1.41
N SER A 124 9.70 2.94 -1.24
CA SER A 124 10.66 3.37 -2.26
C SER A 124 11.87 2.45 -2.34
N HIS A 125 12.18 1.73 -1.25
CA HIS A 125 13.35 0.86 -1.13
C HIS A 125 13.02 -0.46 -0.40
N PRO A 126 13.80 -1.55 -0.64
CA PRO A 126 13.63 -2.81 0.07
C PRO A 126 14.29 -2.75 1.46
N THR A 127 13.71 -1.98 2.38
CA THR A 127 14.27 -1.74 3.73
C THR A 127 13.50 -2.54 4.79
N LEU A 128 14.20 -3.38 5.55
CA LEU A 128 13.59 -4.10 6.68
C LEU A 128 13.27 -3.20 7.88
N THR A 129 13.97 -2.08 8.03
CA THR A 129 13.71 -1.10 9.10
C THR A 129 12.32 -0.48 8.91
N ASP A 130 12.01 0.02 7.72
CA ASP A 130 10.70 0.62 7.42
C ASP A 130 9.58 -0.42 7.55
N ALA A 131 9.83 -1.66 7.11
CA ALA A 131 8.88 -2.76 7.27
C ALA A 131 8.59 -3.06 8.75
N ARG A 132 9.63 -3.05 9.59
CA ARG A 132 9.52 -3.24 11.03
C ARG A 132 8.73 -2.10 11.67
N GLU A 133 9.14 -0.86 11.44
CA GLU A 133 8.49 0.34 11.98
C GLU A 133 7.00 0.37 11.61
N PHE A 134 6.68 0.11 10.35
CA PHE A 134 5.29 0.04 9.89
C PHE A 134 4.50 -1.06 10.60
N SER A 135 5.00 -2.30 10.60
CA SER A 135 4.30 -3.44 11.19
C SER A 135 4.10 -3.29 12.72
N GLU A 136 5.12 -2.82 13.44
CA GLU A 136 5.05 -2.54 14.88
C GLU A 136 4.12 -1.36 15.17
N GLY A 137 4.18 -0.30 14.36
CA GLY A 137 3.31 0.87 14.47
C GLY A 137 1.82 0.53 14.38
N VAL A 138 1.45 -0.33 13.42
CA VAL A 138 0.06 -0.81 13.27
C VAL A 138 -0.32 -1.78 14.39
N ARG A 139 0.59 -2.68 14.79
CA ARG A 139 0.33 -3.70 15.81
C ARG A 139 0.17 -3.17 17.23
N LYS A 140 0.58 -1.93 17.49
CA LYS A 140 0.26 -1.24 18.76
C LYS A 140 -1.25 -1.20 19.03
N GLU A 141 -2.06 -1.15 17.97
CA GLU A 141 -3.53 -1.12 18.06
C GLU A 141 -4.17 -2.40 17.52
N PHE A 142 -3.58 -3.00 16.49
CA PHE A 142 -4.09 -4.22 15.85
C PHE A 142 -3.05 -5.36 15.92
N PRO A 143 -2.85 -6.00 17.09
CA PRO A 143 -1.74 -6.93 17.31
C PRO A 143 -1.73 -8.13 16.35
N ASP A 144 -2.91 -8.60 15.95
CA ASP A 144 -3.07 -9.77 15.07
C ASP A 144 -3.13 -9.41 13.58
N LYS A 145 -2.94 -8.14 13.21
CA LYS A 145 -3.03 -7.73 11.81
C LYS A 145 -1.96 -8.41 10.96
N LEU A 146 -2.40 -8.91 9.81
CA LEU A 146 -1.56 -9.53 8.80
C LEU A 146 -1.15 -8.50 7.75
N PHE A 147 0.06 -8.64 7.24
CA PHE A 147 0.60 -7.72 6.25
C PHE A 147 0.95 -8.43 4.94
N ALA A 148 0.98 -7.65 3.87
CA ALA A 148 1.49 -8.05 2.59
C ALA A 148 2.67 -7.16 2.17
N TYR A 149 3.65 -7.72 1.47
CA TYR A 149 4.85 -7.01 1.04
C TYR A 149 5.14 -7.23 -0.45
N ASN A 150 5.35 -6.14 -1.18
CA ASN A 150 5.79 -6.18 -2.56
C ASN A 150 7.33 -6.25 -2.60
N CYS A 151 7.86 -7.42 -2.93
CA CYS A 151 9.26 -7.58 -3.30
C CYS A 151 9.47 -7.04 -4.72
N SER A 152 9.39 -5.72 -4.86
CA SER A 152 9.30 -5.05 -6.15
C SER A 152 10.54 -5.25 -7.02
N PRO A 153 10.38 -5.65 -8.29
CA PRO A 153 11.49 -5.66 -9.25
C PRO A 153 11.84 -4.25 -9.75
N SER A 154 11.08 -3.22 -9.39
CA SER A 154 11.47 -1.82 -9.62
C SER A 154 12.64 -1.38 -8.72
N PHE A 155 12.95 -2.14 -7.67
CA PHE A 155 14.17 -1.93 -6.90
C PHE A 155 15.39 -2.47 -7.65
N ASN A 156 16.49 -1.74 -7.62
CA ASN A 156 17.79 -2.32 -7.90
C ASN A 156 18.29 -3.07 -6.65
N TRP A 157 17.89 -4.33 -6.50
CA TRP A 157 18.15 -5.14 -5.30
C TRP A 157 19.63 -5.16 -4.89
N ARG A 158 20.57 -5.32 -5.84
CA ARG A 158 22.01 -5.37 -5.55
C ARG A 158 22.61 -4.02 -5.15
N GLN A 159 21.96 -2.91 -5.50
CA GLN A 159 22.37 -1.59 -5.05
C GLN A 159 22.02 -1.37 -3.57
N HIS A 160 20.97 -2.03 -3.08
CA HIS A 160 20.47 -1.83 -1.72
C HIS A 160 20.91 -2.93 -0.74
N LEU A 161 21.07 -4.17 -1.22
CA LEU A 161 21.26 -5.32 -0.35
C LEU A 161 22.43 -6.20 -0.83
N ARG A 162 23.17 -6.75 0.13
CA ARG A 162 24.17 -7.80 -0.13
C ARG A 162 23.44 -9.11 -0.46
N PRO A 163 24.06 -10.04 -1.20
CA PRO A 163 23.48 -11.35 -1.49
C PRO A 163 22.96 -12.09 -0.25
N SER A 164 23.75 -12.10 0.84
CA SER A 164 23.37 -12.76 2.09
C SER A 164 22.13 -12.15 2.76
N ASP A 165 21.86 -10.87 2.53
CA ASP A 165 20.71 -10.18 3.11
C ASP A 165 19.47 -10.41 2.25
N MET A 166 19.63 -10.42 0.91
CA MET A 166 18.55 -10.77 -0.02
C MET A 166 17.99 -12.18 0.23
N GLU A 167 18.86 -13.17 0.48
CA GLU A 167 18.45 -14.54 0.79
C GLU A 167 17.57 -14.64 2.06
N LYS A 168 17.75 -13.73 3.01
CA LYS A 168 17.04 -13.74 4.30
C LYS A 168 15.83 -12.79 4.31
N PHE A 169 15.76 -11.86 3.37
CA PHE A 169 14.81 -10.75 3.35
C PHE A 169 13.36 -11.20 3.57
N GLN A 170 12.88 -12.17 2.78
CA GLN A 170 11.51 -12.67 2.89
C GLN A 170 11.22 -13.38 4.22
N ARG A 171 12.21 -14.09 4.77
CA ARG A 171 12.08 -14.77 6.06
C ARG A 171 11.98 -13.77 7.20
N GLU A 172 12.77 -12.69 7.15
CA GLU A 172 12.72 -11.62 8.15
C GLU A 172 11.40 -10.85 8.07
N LEU A 173 10.91 -10.53 6.88
CA LEU A 173 9.55 -10.00 6.67
C LEU A 173 8.47 -10.95 7.24
N GLY A 174 8.61 -12.26 7.03
CA GLY A 174 7.66 -13.26 7.54
C GLY A 174 7.58 -13.29 9.06
N ALA A 175 8.70 -13.06 9.75
CA ALA A 175 8.77 -12.93 11.21
C ALA A 175 8.09 -11.64 11.71
N MET A 176 8.10 -10.57 10.91
CA MET A 176 7.41 -9.29 11.23
C MET A 176 5.90 -9.32 10.96
N GLY A 177 5.37 -10.39 10.33
CA GLY A 177 3.94 -10.52 10.05
C GLY A 177 3.52 -10.30 8.60
N PHE A 178 4.48 -10.10 7.68
CA PHE A 178 4.22 -10.05 6.25
C PHE A 178 4.01 -11.47 5.72
N LYS A 179 2.77 -11.96 5.80
CA LYS A 179 2.40 -13.36 5.49
C LYS A 179 2.10 -13.60 4.02
N TYR A 180 1.86 -12.54 3.25
CA TYR A 180 1.75 -12.61 1.80
C TYR A 180 2.83 -11.74 1.15
N GLN A 181 3.72 -12.34 0.38
CA GLN A 181 4.84 -11.64 -0.25
C GLN A 181 4.89 -12.01 -1.73
N PHE A 182 5.11 -11.03 -2.60
CA PHE A 182 5.00 -11.23 -4.04
C PHE A 182 5.98 -10.35 -4.81
N ILE A 183 6.44 -10.84 -5.97
CA ILE A 183 7.24 -10.07 -6.93
C ILE A 183 6.32 -9.67 -8.09
N THR A 184 5.91 -8.41 -8.11
CA THR A 184 4.86 -7.90 -9.03
C THR A 184 5.12 -8.16 -10.50
N LEU A 185 6.33 -7.88 -11.00
CA LEU A 185 6.66 -7.97 -12.44
C LEU A 185 7.56 -9.15 -12.78
N ALA A 186 7.63 -10.19 -11.94
CA ALA A 186 8.48 -11.36 -12.18
C ALA A 186 8.22 -11.98 -13.57
N GLY A 187 6.94 -12.24 -13.89
CA GLY A 187 6.56 -12.82 -15.18
C GLY A 187 6.89 -11.93 -16.39
N PHE A 188 6.78 -10.60 -16.24
CA PHE A 188 7.18 -9.67 -17.29
C PHE A 188 8.69 -9.75 -17.53
N HIS A 189 9.50 -9.66 -16.48
CA HIS A 189 10.96 -9.70 -16.62
C HIS A 189 11.45 -11.05 -17.15
N THR A 190 10.96 -12.17 -16.62
CA THR A 190 11.41 -13.50 -17.06
C THR A 190 11.05 -13.77 -18.52
N ASN A 191 9.83 -13.45 -18.93
CA ASN A 191 9.39 -13.67 -20.30
C ASN A 191 10.19 -12.81 -21.29
N ASN A 192 10.31 -11.50 -21.03
CA ASN A 192 11.07 -10.61 -21.92
C ASN A 192 12.55 -10.98 -21.98
N PHE A 193 13.15 -11.34 -20.83
CA PHE A 193 14.56 -11.77 -20.81
C PHE A 193 14.80 -13.07 -21.58
N SER A 194 13.86 -14.03 -21.55
CA SER A 194 14.03 -15.30 -22.27
C SER A 194 13.93 -15.18 -23.79
N VAL A 195 13.32 -14.10 -24.30
CA VAL A 195 13.08 -13.90 -25.74
C VAL A 195 13.96 -12.83 -26.38
N PHE A 196 14.76 -12.11 -25.58
CA PHE A 196 15.72 -11.10 -26.05
C PHE A 196 17.02 -11.76 -26.54
#